data_AF-A0A2A3EBN2-F1
#
_entry.id   AF-A0A2A3EBN2-F1
#
_cell.length_a   1.000
_cell.length_b   1.000
_cell.length_c   1.000
_cell.angle_alpha   90.00
_cell.angle_beta   90.00
_cell.angle_gamma   90.00
#
_symmetry.space_group_name_H-M   'P 1'
#
loop_
_entity.id
_entity.type
_entity.pdbx_description
1 polymer ?
#
loop_
_entity_poly.entity_id
_entity_poly.type
_entity_poly.pdbx_seq_one_letter_code
_entity_poly.pdbx_strand_id
1 'polypeptide(L)'
;MTAGAHRLWAHRTYESESLVKLFLMLAHTSAGVGSIYNWVLYHRIHHKYYGTDKDPYNHKKGFLYSHYISNVLSPNMNFEEMKRRIDLSDIENDIYVYFQKMIPSKTISIFFLKKSFWPKYHYKIPWDWKCGEFGIYDDDWTTFFIKMAHELNLVNSLLTVDTEDIRDMLHEMSIKEITLEDSLEKLKKKSIFNMEKTKLIKKH
;
A
#
# COMPACT_ATOMS: atom_id res chain seq x y z
N MET A 1 7.03 10.86 -3.59
CA MET A 1 6.74 12.05 -2.76
C MET A 1 7.23 13.34 -3.41
N THR A 2 8.55 13.53 -3.54
CA THR A 2 9.16 14.79 -4.00
C THR A 2 8.90 15.12 -5.47
N ALA A 3 9.05 14.17 -6.39
CA ALA A 3 8.80 14.42 -7.82
C ALA A 3 7.29 14.60 -8.10
N GLY A 4 6.46 13.64 -7.66
CA GLY A 4 5.00 13.69 -7.83
C GLY A 4 4.30 14.71 -6.93
N ALA A 5 3.81 14.26 -5.76
CA ALA A 5 2.93 15.05 -4.89
C ALA A 5 3.43 16.47 -4.61
N HIS A 6 4.73 16.65 -4.37
CA HIS A 6 5.30 17.97 -4.10
C HIS A 6 5.47 18.83 -5.36
N ARG A 7 6.30 18.41 -6.32
CA ARG A 7 6.71 19.26 -7.45
C ARG A 7 5.69 19.27 -8.61
N LEU A 8 5.12 18.13 -8.95
CA LEU A 8 4.13 18.00 -10.03
C LEU A 8 2.75 18.50 -9.59
N TRP A 9 2.16 17.92 -8.54
CA TRP A 9 0.77 18.22 -8.18
C TRP A 9 0.63 19.44 -7.25
N ALA A 10 1.43 19.56 -6.18
CA ALA A 10 1.26 20.68 -5.26
C ALA A 10 1.75 22.02 -5.83
N HIS A 11 2.92 22.04 -6.48
CA HIS A 11 3.53 23.26 -7.01
C HIS A 11 3.44 23.44 -8.53
N ARG A 12 3.03 22.43 -9.29
CA ARG A 12 2.91 22.51 -10.76
C ARG A 12 4.18 23.04 -11.45
N THR A 13 5.34 22.60 -10.96
CA THR A 13 6.64 23.07 -11.48
C THR A 13 7.00 22.47 -12.85
N TYR A 14 6.28 21.42 -13.27
CA TYR A 14 6.44 20.80 -14.59
C TYR A 14 5.17 20.04 -14.97
N GLU A 15 5.03 19.74 -16.26
CA GLU A 15 4.00 18.85 -16.79
C GLU A 15 4.59 17.48 -17.12
N SER A 16 3.78 16.43 -17.09
CA SER A 16 4.25 15.06 -17.35
C SER A 16 3.23 14.24 -18.12
N GLU A 17 3.76 13.34 -18.93
CA GLU A 17 3.00 12.36 -19.69
C GLU A 17 2.25 11.37 -18.78
N SER A 18 1.16 10.82 -19.31
CA SER A 18 0.27 9.88 -18.61
C SER A 18 0.97 8.71 -17.93
N LEU A 19 1.97 8.11 -18.57
CA LEU A 19 2.71 6.98 -17.98
C LEU A 19 3.56 7.40 -16.78
N VAL A 20 4.15 8.60 -16.84
CA VAL A 20 4.95 9.15 -15.74
C VAL A 20 4.02 9.52 -14.57
N LYS A 21 2.86 10.11 -14.84
CA LYS A 21 1.84 10.39 -13.81
C LYS A 21 1.35 9.11 -13.14
N LEU A 22 1.07 8.07 -13.92
CA LEU A 22 0.72 6.75 -13.40
C LEU A 22 1.81 6.23 -12.47
N PHE A 23 3.06 6.17 -12.93
CA PHE A 23 4.18 5.72 -12.10
C PHE A 23 4.33 6.53 -10.81
N LEU A 24 4.25 7.85 -10.88
CA LEU A 24 4.36 8.74 -9.72
C LEU A 24 3.21 8.57 -8.74
N MET A 25 2.00 8.32 -9.24
CA MET A 25 0.82 8.05 -8.44
C MET A 25 0.97 6.73 -7.70
N LEU A 26 1.43 5.68 -8.39
CA LEU A 26 1.70 4.37 -7.79
C LEU A 26 2.83 4.45 -6.75
N ALA A 27 3.92 5.14 -7.06
CA ALA A 27 5.03 5.33 -6.13
C ALA A 27 4.64 6.14 -4.88
N HIS A 28 3.77 7.16 -5.02
CA HIS A 28 3.26 7.90 -3.87
C HIS A 28 2.34 7.03 -3.01
N THR A 29 1.49 6.24 -3.67
CA THR A 29 0.63 5.24 -3.05
C THR A 29 1.52 4.33 -2.21
N SER A 30 2.46 3.57 -2.79
CA SER A 30 3.39 2.68 -2.06
C SER A 30 4.16 3.32 -0.90
N ALA A 31 4.43 4.63 -0.91
CA ALA A 31 5.10 5.32 0.19
C ALA A 31 4.25 5.42 1.48
N GLY A 32 2.94 5.19 1.39
CA GLY A 32 2.09 5.07 2.55
C GLY A 32 1.88 6.37 3.35
N VAL A 33 1.87 7.52 2.68
CA VAL A 33 1.74 8.84 3.32
C VAL A 33 0.35 9.48 3.17
N GLY A 34 -0.66 8.65 2.88
CA GLY A 34 -2.04 9.09 2.63
C GLY A 34 -2.35 9.32 1.14
N SER A 35 -3.49 9.97 0.87
CA SER A 35 -3.88 10.30 -0.51
C SER A 35 -3.13 11.55 -1.01
N ILE A 36 -2.80 11.55 -2.30
CA ILE A 36 -2.19 12.69 -3.00
C ILE A 36 -3.08 13.92 -2.83
N TYR A 37 -4.41 13.76 -2.92
CA TYR A 37 -5.37 14.84 -2.72
C TYR A 37 -5.19 15.54 -1.36
N ASN A 38 -5.20 14.76 -0.27
CA ASN A 38 -5.05 15.33 1.08
C ASN A 38 -3.66 15.92 1.26
N TRP A 39 -2.62 15.22 0.79
CA TRP A 39 -1.23 15.68 0.87
C TRP A 39 -1.07 17.05 0.20
N VAL A 40 -1.59 17.21 -1.03
CA VAL A 40 -1.53 18.47 -1.78
C VAL A 40 -2.30 19.58 -1.08
N LEU A 41 -3.50 19.29 -0.55
CA LEU A 41 -4.28 20.28 0.20
C LEU A 41 -3.50 20.81 1.42
N TYR A 42 -2.99 19.90 2.25
CA TYR A 42 -2.22 20.26 3.44
C TYR A 42 -0.94 21.03 3.11
N HIS A 43 -0.25 20.62 2.05
CA HIS A 43 0.96 21.30 1.57
C HIS A 43 0.68 22.71 1.06
N ARG A 44 -0.40 22.90 0.29
CA ARG A 44 -0.83 24.24 -0.18
C ARG A 44 -1.25 25.14 0.99
N ILE A 45 -1.97 24.60 1.98
CA ILE A 45 -2.31 25.31 3.22
C ILE A 45 -1.04 25.71 3.98
N HIS A 46 -0.08 24.80 4.13
CA HIS A 46 1.20 25.05 4.79
C HIS A 46 1.94 26.23 4.14
N HIS A 47 2.06 26.24 2.81
CA HIS A 47 2.68 27.37 2.11
C HIS A 47 1.88 28.67 2.26
N LYS A 48 0.55 28.62 2.19
CA LYS A 48 -0.31 29.81 2.31
C LYS A 48 -0.24 30.46 3.69
N TYR A 49 -0.11 29.66 4.74
CA TYR A 49 -0.14 30.11 6.13
C TYR A 49 1.20 29.96 6.85
N TYR A 50 2.29 29.76 6.11
CA TYR A 50 3.60 29.41 6.64
C TYR A 50 4.02 30.23 7.87
N GLY A 51 4.34 29.55 8.97
CA GLY A 51 4.81 30.20 10.20
C GLY A 51 3.74 30.98 10.99
N THR A 52 2.45 30.77 10.67
CA THR A 52 1.30 31.28 11.43
C THR A 52 0.58 30.14 12.17
N ASP A 53 -0.35 30.45 13.08
CA ASP A 53 -1.10 29.43 13.83
C ASP A 53 -2.06 28.59 12.97
N LYS A 54 -2.32 29.05 11.74
CA LYS A 54 -3.14 28.35 10.75
C LYS A 54 -2.33 27.34 9.92
N ASP A 55 -1.00 27.35 10.06
CA ASP A 55 -0.13 26.35 9.45
C ASP A 55 -0.22 25.02 10.22
N PRO A 56 -0.68 23.91 9.58
CA PRO A 56 -0.75 22.60 10.22
C PRO A 56 0.62 22.08 10.65
N TYR A 57 1.69 22.51 9.99
CA TYR A 57 3.07 22.10 10.25
C TYR A 57 3.92 23.22 10.86
N ASN A 58 3.29 24.16 11.57
CA ASN A 58 3.96 25.34 12.10
C ASN A 58 5.21 24.99 12.93
N HIS A 59 6.38 25.34 12.40
CA HIS A 59 7.67 25.10 13.03
C HIS A 59 7.86 25.86 14.35
N LYS A 60 7.15 26.97 14.58
CA LYS A 60 7.21 27.76 15.82
C LYS A 60 6.67 27.01 17.04
N LYS A 61 5.86 25.97 16.83
CA LYS A 61 5.36 25.09 17.91
C LYS A 61 6.39 24.02 18.34
N GLY A 62 7.59 24.04 17.75
CA GLY A 62 8.70 23.15 18.08
C GLY A 62 8.89 22.00 17.10
N PHE A 63 10.08 21.40 17.15
CA PHE A 63 10.50 20.32 16.25
C PHE A 63 9.58 19.10 16.34
N LEU A 64 9.28 18.64 17.56
CA LEU A 64 8.41 17.48 17.79
C LEU A 64 7.00 17.70 17.23
N TYR A 65 6.49 18.94 17.33
CA TYR A 65 5.17 19.27 16.80
C TYR A 65 5.13 19.19 15.28
N SER A 66 6.06 19.89 14.62
CA SER A 66 6.12 19.96 13.16
C SER A 66 6.34 18.59 12.49
N HIS A 67 7.15 17.71 13.10
CA HIS A 67 7.53 16.43 12.49
C HIS A 67 6.60 15.25 12.83
N TYR A 68 6.02 15.20 14.03
CA TYR A 68 5.29 14.00 14.47
C TYR A 68 3.86 14.32 14.91
N ILE A 69 3.68 15.28 15.80
CA ILE A 69 2.37 15.56 16.41
C ILE A 69 1.39 16.12 15.38
N SER A 70 1.86 16.92 14.42
CA SER A 70 1.05 17.49 13.32
C SER A 70 0.35 16.43 12.47
N ASN A 71 0.92 15.23 12.34
CA ASN A 71 0.34 14.12 11.59
C ASN A 71 -0.68 13.31 12.40
N VAL A 72 -0.67 13.44 13.73
CA VAL A 72 -1.55 12.73 14.65
C VAL A 72 -2.74 13.59 15.08
N LEU A 73 -2.49 14.88 15.34
CA LEU A 73 -3.53 15.81 15.76
C LEU A 73 -4.31 16.33 14.57
N SER A 74 -5.62 16.49 14.77
CA SER A 74 -6.46 17.20 13.82
C SER A 74 -5.92 18.62 13.61
N PRO A 75 -5.84 19.09 12.35
CA PRO A 75 -5.41 20.44 12.05
C PRO A 75 -6.30 21.48 12.74
N ASN A 76 -5.72 22.64 13.06
CA ASN A 76 -6.43 23.77 13.67
C ASN A 76 -7.60 24.30 12.82
N MET A 77 -7.64 23.93 11.53
CA MET A 77 -8.68 24.29 10.59
C MET A 77 -9.41 23.03 10.13
N ASN A 78 -10.74 23.08 10.09
CA ASN A 78 -11.54 21.96 9.58
C ASN A 78 -11.26 21.76 8.09
N PHE A 79 -11.28 20.50 7.65
CA PHE A 79 -11.08 20.07 6.27
C PHE A 79 -11.93 20.84 5.25
N GLU A 80 -13.22 21.06 5.55
CA GLU A 80 -14.12 21.80 4.66
C GLU A 80 -13.81 23.31 4.59
N GLU A 81 -13.19 23.87 5.62
CA GLU A 81 -12.71 25.25 5.58
C GLU A 81 -11.41 25.37 4.79
N MET A 82 -10.50 24.39 4.93
CA MET A 82 -9.27 24.33 4.14
C MET A 82 -9.56 24.25 2.64
N LYS A 83 -10.51 23.40 2.23
CA LYS A 83 -10.95 23.30 0.83
C LYS A 83 -11.49 24.61 0.28
N ARG A 84 -12.27 25.36 1.05
CA ARG A 84 -12.80 26.66 0.59
C ARG A 84 -11.70 27.71 0.37
N ARG A 85 -10.58 27.57 1.07
CA ARG A 85 -9.48 28.55 1.05
C ARG A 85 -8.41 28.24 0.01
N ILE A 86 -8.36 27.03 -0.52
CA ILE A 86 -7.36 26.58 -1.48
C ILE A 86 -8.08 26.09 -2.73
N ASP A 87 -7.71 26.65 -3.88
CA ASP A 87 -8.15 26.10 -5.15
C ASP A 87 -7.50 24.72 -5.35
N LEU A 88 -8.35 23.72 -5.56
CA LEU A 88 -7.99 22.33 -5.86
C LEU A 88 -8.65 21.84 -7.16
N SER A 89 -9.24 22.73 -7.94
CA SER A 89 -9.92 22.37 -9.19
C SER A 89 -9.03 21.59 -10.14
N ASP A 90 -7.73 21.90 -10.17
CA ASP A 90 -6.72 21.20 -10.96
C ASP A 90 -6.50 19.76 -10.50
N ILE A 91 -6.54 19.52 -9.19
CA ILE A 91 -6.37 18.18 -8.60
C ILE A 91 -7.67 17.38 -8.68
N GLU A 92 -8.82 18.03 -8.57
CA GLU A 92 -10.13 17.39 -8.69
C GLU A 92 -10.41 16.88 -10.10
N ASN A 93 -9.85 17.55 -11.11
CA ASN A 93 -9.94 17.14 -12.50
C ASN A 93 -8.83 16.15 -12.93
N ASP A 94 -7.81 15.88 -12.10
CA ASP A 94 -6.76 14.92 -12.43
C ASP A 94 -7.23 13.49 -12.15
N ILE A 95 -7.41 12.72 -13.23
CA ILE A 95 -7.92 11.35 -13.18
C ILE A 95 -7.06 10.41 -12.32
N TYR A 96 -5.74 10.59 -12.29
CA TYR A 96 -4.84 9.75 -11.50
C TYR A 96 -5.02 10.02 -10.01
N VAL A 97 -5.17 11.29 -9.63
CA VAL A 97 -5.41 11.66 -8.23
C VAL A 97 -6.81 11.23 -7.79
N TYR A 98 -7.81 11.35 -8.67
CA TYR A 98 -9.16 10.86 -8.43
C TYR A 98 -9.15 9.35 -8.17
N PHE A 99 -8.54 8.57 -9.06
CA PHE A 99 -8.42 7.11 -8.89
C PHE A 99 -7.71 6.75 -7.59
N GLN A 100 -6.59 7.42 -7.28
CA GLN A 100 -5.82 7.15 -6.08
C GLN A 100 -6.61 7.48 -4.80
N LYS A 101 -7.47 8.50 -4.84
CA LYS A 101 -8.37 8.87 -3.74
C LYS A 101 -9.50 7.86 -3.52
N MET A 102 -9.94 7.15 -4.56
CA MET A 102 -10.92 6.06 -4.41
C MET A 102 -10.33 4.83 -3.70
N ILE A 103 -9.00 4.69 -3.70
CA ILE A 103 -8.31 3.63 -2.96
C ILE A 103 -8.40 3.96 -1.45
N PRO A 104 -8.90 3.04 -0.60
CA PRO A 104 -9.10 3.34 0.82
C PRO A 104 -7.81 3.79 1.52
N SER A 105 -7.78 5.04 2.00
CA SER A 105 -6.60 5.60 2.70
C SER A 105 -6.26 4.84 3.99
N LYS A 106 -7.22 4.07 4.52
CA LYS A 106 -7.04 3.26 5.74
C LYS A 106 -6.13 2.05 5.53
N THR A 107 -5.91 1.60 4.30
CA THR A 107 -5.01 0.46 4.02
C THR A 107 -3.53 0.83 4.21
N ILE A 108 -3.20 2.12 4.14
CA ILE A 108 -1.85 2.67 4.19
C ILE A 108 -1.24 2.78 5.60
N SER A 109 -2.04 3.14 6.60
CA SER A 109 -1.55 3.29 7.98
C SER A 109 -1.70 2.00 8.81
N ILE A 110 -2.37 0.98 8.26
CA ILE A 110 -2.49 -0.35 8.86
C ILE A 110 -1.11 -1.01 9.05
N PHE A 111 -0.10 -0.60 8.28
CA PHE A 111 1.29 -1.04 8.36
C PHE A 111 1.90 -0.91 9.77
N PHE A 112 1.45 0.05 10.60
CA PHE A 112 2.06 0.32 11.91
C PHE A 112 1.21 -0.10 13.11
N LEU A 113 -0.10 -0.35 12.94
CA LEU A 113 -1.03 -0.46 14.09
C LEU A 113 -1.81 -1.78 14.17
N LYS A 114 -1.87 -2.60 13.12
CA LYS A 114 -2.48 -3.93 13.27
C LYS A 114 -1.45 -4.90 13.82
N LYS A 115 -1.74 -5.46 15.00
CA LYS A 115 -1.13 -6.70 15.52
C LYS A 115 -1.51 -7.84 14.57
N SER A 116 -0.85 -7.87 13.43
CA SER A 116 -1.08 -8.82 12.36
C SER A 116 -0.40 -10.13 12.72
N PHE A 117 -1.11 -11.25 12.62
CA PHE A 117 -0.49 -12.57 12.70
C PHE A 117 0.13 -12.98 11.35
N TRP A 118 -0.08 -12.19 10.29
CA TRP A 118 0.41 -12.43 8.94
C TRP A 118 1.94 -12.37 8.80
N PRO A 119 2.69 -11.50 9.51
CA PRO A 119 4.15 -11.61 9.55
C PRO A 119 4.62 -12.97 10.09
N LYS A 120 4.00 -13.49 11.16
CA LYS A 120 4.32 -14.84 11.69
C LYS A 120 3.98 -15.94 10.69
N TYR A 121 2.91 -15.77 9.92
CA TYR A 121 2.56 -16.68 8.83
C TYR A 121 3.62 -16.62 7.71
N HIS A 122 4.00 -15.42 7.26
CA HIS A 122 5.03 -15.21 6.23
C HIS A 122 6.37 -15.84 6.62
N TYR A 123 6.81 -15.71 7.88
CA TYR A 123 8.03 -16.37 8.36
C TYR A 123 7.94 -17.90 8.35
N LYS A 124 6.75 -18.48 8.49
CA LYS A 124 6.54 -19.95 8.44
C LYS A 124 6.38 -20.47 7.01
N ILE A 125 5.72 -19.69 6.15
CA ILE A 125 5.41 -20.03 4.76
C ILE A 125 5.92 -18.90 3.85
N PRO A 126 7.26 -18.76 3.70
CA PRO A 126 7.85 -17.63 2.99
C PRO A 126 7.67 -17.68 1.47
N TRP A 127 7.18 -18.80 0.92
CA TRP A 127 6.97 -18.95 -0.52
C TRP A 127 5.57 -18.55 -0.99
N ASP A 128 4.63 -18.24 -0.08
CA ASP A 128 3.29 -17.80 -0.48
C ASP A 128 3.31 -16.34 -0.97
N TRP A 129 3.09 -16.13 -2.27
CA TRP A 129 3.12 -14.81 -2.89
C TRP A 129 2.02 -13.86 -2.38
N LYS A 130 0.93 -14.38 -1.82
CA LYS A 130 -0.21 -13.59 -1.33
C LYS A 130 0.05 -12.94 0.02
N CYS A 131 1.16 -13.24 0.69
CA CYS A 131 1.47 -12.70 2.00
C CYS A 131 2.86 -12.09 2.03
N GLY A 132 2.95 -10.78 2.28
CA GLY A 132 4.22 -10.07 2.49
C GLY A 132 4.54 -9.79 3.97
N GLU A 133 5.78 -9.34 4.22
CA GLU A 133 6.26 -8.93 5.55
C GLU A 133 5.42 -7.81 6.18
N PHE A 134 4.83 -6.96 5.34
CA PHE A 134 4.24 -5.69 5.75
C PHE A 134 2.73 -5.58 5.44
N GLY A 135 2.01 -6.69 5.23
CA GLY A 135 0.63 -6.70 4.72
C GLY A 135 -0.39 -7.58 5.46
N ILE A 136 -1.62 -7.59 4.93
CA ILE A 136 -2.66 -8.59 5.21
C ILE A 136 -2.67 -9.57 4.03
N TYR A 137 -3.01 -10.83 4.26
CA TYR A 137 -3.12 -11.84 3.21
C TYR A 137 -4.02 -11.38 2.05
N ASP A 138 -3.46 -11.40 0.84
CA ASP A 138 -4.09 -11.09 -0.45
C ASP A 138 -4.67 -9.66 -0.61
N ASP A 139 -4.38 -8.76 0.35
CA ASP A 139 -4.98 -7.43 0.47
C ASP A 139 -3.93 -6.33 0.67
N ASP A 140 -2.76 -6.51 0.05
CA ASP A 140 -1.73 -5.47 -0.03
C ASP A 140 -1.48 -5.01 -1.47
N TRP A 141 -0.91 -3.81 -1.59
CA TRP A 141 -0.70 -3.20 -2.89
C TRP A 141 0.40 -3.89 -3.70
N THR A 142 1.36 -4.53 -3.03
CA THR A 142 2.33 -5.41 -3.67
C THR A 142 1.63 -6.57 -4.36
N THR A 143 0.67 -7.22 -3.69
CA THR A 143 -0.17 -8.29 -4.23
C THR A 143 -1.01 -7.78 -5.40
N PHE A 144 -1.57 -6.57 -5.31
CA PHE A 144 -2.29 -5.95 -6.44
C PHE A 144 -1.41 -5.80 -7.69
N PHE A 145 -0.18 -5.31 -7.56
CA PHE A 145 0.74 -5.21 -8.70
C PHE A 145 1.15 -6.57 -9.25
N ILE A 146 1.38 -7.55 -8.38
CA ILE A 146 1.70 -8.91 -8.80
C ILE A 146 0.53 -9.52 -9.56
N LYS A 147 -0.72 -9.34 -9.10
CA LYS A 147 -1.94 -9.74 -9.82
C LYS A 147 -2.03 -9.07 -11.18
N MET A 148 -1.86 -7.75 -11.25
CA MET A 148 -1.88 -7.01 -12.51
C MET A 148 -0.80 -7.50 -13.47
N ALA A 149 0.44 -7.70 -12.99
CA ALA A 149 1.53 -8.23 -13.79
C ALA A 149 1.25 -9.68 -14.25
N HIS A 150 0.57 -10.48 -13.43
CA HIS A 150 0.15 -11.83 -13.77
C HIS A 150 -0.90 -11.85 -14.88
N GLU A 151 -1.90 -10.99 -14.81
CA GLU A 151 -2.92 -10.84 -15.86
C GLU A 151 -2.32 -10.30 -17.17
N LEU A 152 -1.28 -9.46 -17.09
CA LEU A 152 -0.52 -8.99 -18.25
C LEU A 152 0.49 -10.03 -18.77
N ASN A 153 0.49 -11.25 -18.25
CA ASN A 153 1.44 -12.34 -18.57
C ASN A 153 2.92 -11.98 -18.34
N LEU A 154 3.22 -10.94 -17.55
CA LEU A 154 4.57 -10.55 -17.18
C LEU A 154 5.14 -11.45 -16.08
N VAL A 155 4.26 -12.10 -15.29
CA VAL A 155 4.63 -13.03 -14.21
C VAL A 155 3.72 -14.26 -14.30
N ASN A 156 4.26 -15.47 -14.41
CA ASN A 156 3.44 -16.67 -14.67
C ASN A 156 3.59 -17.79 -13.63
N SER A 157 4.52 -17.65 -12.68
CA SER A 157 4.90 -18.71 -11.72
C SER A 157 4.67 -18.23 -10.28
N LEU A 158 3.40 -18.23 -9.85
CA LEU A 158 3.01 -17.79 -8.51
C LEU A 158 2.76 -18.99 -7.59
N LEU A 159 3.53 -19.08 -6.50
CA LEU A 159 3.40 -20.14 -5.49
C LEU A 159 2.43 -19.69 -4.39
N THR A 160 1.31 -20.38 -4.23
CA THR A 160 0.31 -20.09 -3.19
C THR A 160 0.07 -21.35 -2.36
N VAL A 161 -0.40 -21.16 -1.13
CA VAL A 161 -0.93 -22.25 -0.30
C VAL A 161 -2.43 -22.07 -0.14
N ASP A 162 -3.20 -23.12 -0.40
CA ASP A 162 -4.65 -23.10 -0.20
C ASP A 162 -5.02 -23.45 1.25
N THR A 163 -6.18 -22.97 1.70
CA THR A 163 -6.65 -23.23 3.08
C THR A 163 -6.88 -24.73 3.33
N GLU A 164 -7.30 -25.46 2.30
CA GLU A 164 -7.46 -26.92 2.36
C GLU A 164 -6.12 -27.62 2.60
N ASP A 165 -5.06 -27.18 1.92
CA ASP A 165 -3.72 -27.75 2.08
C ASP A 165 -3.17 -27.57 3.50
N ILE A 166 -3.40 -26.39 4.10
CA ILE A 166 -3.01 -26.13 5.50
C ILE A 166 -3.81 -27.02 6.45
N ARG A 167 -5.11 -27.18 6.20
CA ARG A 167 -5.97 -28.04 7.04
C ARG A 167 -5.53 -29.50 6.97
N ASP A 168 -5.24 -29.99 5.76
CA ASP A 168 -4.75 -31.35 5.54
C ASP A 168 -3.40 -31.58 6.22
N MET A 169 -2.48 -30.62 6.11
CA MET A 169 -1.18 -30.65 6.80
C MET A 169 -1.36 -30.74 8.33
N LEU A 170 -2.20 -29.88 8.92
CA LEU A 170 -2.45 -29.90 10.37
C LEU A 170 -3.12 -31.20 10.83
N HIS A 171 -4.04 -31.73 10.01
CA HIS A 171 -4.68 -33.01 10.27
C HIS A 171 -3.65 -34.15 10.24
N GLU A 172 -2.76 -34.18 9.24
CA GLU A 172 -1.67 -35.16 9.18
C GLU A 172 -0.73 -35.07 10.38
N MET A 173 -0.34 -33.86 10.80
CA MET A 173 0.51 -33.65 11.98
C MET A 173 -0.16 -34.11 13.29
N SER A 174 -1.49 -34.05 13.36
CA SER A 174 -2.23 -34.50 14.56
C SER A 174 -2.31 -36.02 14.69
N ILE A 175 -2.28 -36.73 13.55
CA ILE A 175 -2.43 -38.20 13.50
C ILE A 175 -1.08 -38.89 13.45
N LYS A 176 -0.20 -38.38 12.59
CA LYS A 176 1.14 -38.88 12.38
C LYS A 176 2.04 -37.90 13.13
N GLU A 177 2.84 -38.36 14.08
CA GLU A 177 3.80 -37.54 14.85
C GLU A 177 4.96 -37.03 13.95
N ILE A 178 4.60 -36.33 12.87
CA ILE A 178 5.50 -35.75 11.88
C ILE A 178 5.90 -34.36 12.39
N THR A 179 7.15 -34.00 12.18
CA THR A 179 7.66 -32.68 12.53
C THR A 179 7.00 -31.57 11.69
N LEU A 180 7.04 -30.34 12.19
CA LEU A 180 6.52 -29.19 11.45
C LEU A 180 7.32 -28.96 10.16
N GLU A 181 8.64 -29.13 10.23
CA GLU A 181 9.58 -28.94 9.13
C GLU A 181 9.28 -29.89 7.96
N ASP A 182 9.10 -31.18 8.23
CA ASP A 182 8.77 -32.18 7.21
C ASP A 182 7.40 -31.89 6.55
N SER A 183 6.44 -31.45 7.37
CA SER A 183 5.09 -31.11 6.92
C SER A 183 5.10 -29.87 6.02
N LEU A 184 5.89 -28.85 6.37
CA LEU A 184 6.11 -27.66 5.56
C LEU A 184 6.84 -27.97 4.25
N GLU A 185 7.80 -28.90 4.25
CA GLU A 185 8.48 -29.31 3.01
C GLU A 185 7.51 -30.01 2.04
N LYS A 186 6.65 -30.90 2.55
CA LYS A 186 5.58 -31.51 1.76
C LYS A 186 4.61 -30.47 1.20
N LEU A 187 4.21 -29.52 2.05
CA LEU A 187 3.34 -28.42 1.64
C LEU A 187 3.97 -27.59 0.50
N LYS A 188 5.25 -27.26 0.61
CA LYS A 188 5.99 -26.54 -0.43
C LYS A 188 6.03 -27.31 -1.75
N LYS A 189 6.28 -28.63 -1.70
CA LYS A 189 6.25 -29.50 -2.89
C LYS A 189 4.87 -29.49 -3.55
N LYS A 190 3.79 -29.54 -2.75
CA LYS A 190 2.41 -29.44 -3.24
C LYS A 190 2.13 -28.09 -3.91
N SER A 191 2.58 -26.97 -3.32
CA SER A 191 2.46 -25.64 -3.92
C SER A 191 3.19 -25.54 -5.26
N ILE A 192 4.39 -26.10 -5.39
CA ILE A 192 5.15 -26.13 -6.66
C ILE A 192 4.39 -26.92 -7.72
N PHE A 193 3.90 -28.11 -7.36
CA PHE A 193 3.10 -28.93 -8.26
C PHE A 193 1.84 -28.21 -8.75
N ASN A 194 1.11 -27.55 -7.85
CA ASN A 194 -0.10 -26.79 -8.20
C ASN A 194 0.22 -25.60 -9.13
N MET A 195 1.33 -24.91 -8.90
CA MET A 195 1.81 -23.84 -9.76
C MET A 195 2.14 -24.36 -11.18
N GLU A 196 2.89 -25.46 -11.30
CA GLU A 196 3.21 -26.08 -12.58
C GLU A 196 1.95 -26.53 -13.33
N LYS A 197 1.01 -27.16 -12.62
CA LYS A 197 -0.30 -27.55 -13.17
C LYS A 197 -1.04 -26.35 -13.75
N THR A 198 -1.09 -25.23 -13.02
CA THR A 198 -1.76 -24.00 -13.46
C THR A 198 -1.09 -23.40 -14.70
N LYS A 199 0.25 -23.44 -14.75
CA LYS A 199 1.03 -22.98 -15.91
C LYS A 199 0.74 -23.80 -17.16
N LEU A 200 0.54 -25.11 -17.04
CA LEU A 200 0.17 -25.98 -18.16
C LEU A 200 -1.25 -25.68 -18.68
N ILE A 201 -2.21 -25.42 -17.78
CA ILE A 201 -3.59 -25.09 -18.16
C ILE A 201 -3.66 -23.79 -18.95
N LYS A 202 -2.94 -22.74 -18.53
CA LYS A 202 -2.92 -21.44 -19.24
C LYS A 202 -2.26 -21.48 -20.63
N LYS A 203 -1.54 -22.54 -20.97
CA LYS A 203 -0.82 -22.67 -22.27
C LYS A 203 -1.72 -23.24 -23.39
N HIS A 204 -2.91 -23.74 -23.05
CA HIS A 204 -3.92 -24.27 -23.97
C HIS A 204 -5.13 -23.34 -24.01
#